data_AF-A0A2D5QSM0-F1
#
_entry.id   AF-A0A2D5QSM0-F1
#
_cell.length_a   1.000
_cell.length_b   1.000
_cell.length_c   1.000
_cell.angle_alpha   90.00
_cell.angle_beta   90.00
_cell.angle_gamma   90.00
#
_symmetry.space_group_name_H-M   'P 1'
#
loop_
_entity.id
_entity.type
_entity.pdbx_description
1 polymer ?
#
loop_
_entity_poly.entity_id
_entity_poly.type
_entity_poly.pdbx_seq_one_letter_code
_entity_poly.pdbx_strand_id
1 'polypeptide(L)'
;MVDVKLKGKQVSFVPVNKKIVGFIAFILKSFSFTLSILLLVNSIVLVSPIYAEVYVKDAKARKLALLEEETAKSKATEADKDQRETQITKSIDRNRSRYFVGPSNLSLKSGESYFSQGVMSTYGRGLSDDLSLHLRFTSLVFFAYPISVASLQYSFDYATDWRGGVGIAMMPWDGLITYVYKSVTYGDEAAHVTLSIGQPLNSEDGTIQFTRFLVSSFSGNIKLSKSIHFITENWLLYMLNSQSLSVELMHSLGFRFQGEQFAFDLGAFNTKDSGRILDGPWFEFTWNFE
;
A
#
# COMPACT_ATOMS: atom_id res chain seq x y z
N MET A 1 20.08 -22.38 11.75
CA MET A 1 18.98 -23.31 11.49
C MET A 1 18.22 -23.43 12.80
N VAL A 2 16.95 -23.05 12.85
CA VAL A 2 16.12 -23.21 14.05
C VAL A 2 15.12 -24.29 13.71
N ASP A 3 15.26 -25.46 14.34
CA ASP A 3 14.35 -26.58 14.16
C ASP A 3 13.22 -26.48 15.19
N VAL A 4 11.99 -26.36 14.71
CA VAL A 4 10.79 -26.41 15.56
C VAL A 4 9.97 -27.61 15.12
N LYS A 5 9.74 -28.54 16.05
CA LYS A 5 8.86 -29.70 15.84
C LYS A 5 7.45 -29.35 16.27
N LEU A 6 6.52 -29.31 15.32
CA LEU A 6 5.08 -29.25 15.58
C LEU A 6 4.41 -30.46 14.91
N LYS A 7 3.66 -31.24 15.70
CA LYS A 7 2.81 -32.36 15.28
C LYS A 7 3.47 -33.34 14.27
N GLY A 8 4.71 -33.74 14.51
CA GLY A 8 5.34 -34.84 13.77
C GLY A 8 5.76 -34.54 12.33
N LYS A 9 5.67 -33.30 11.85
CA LYS A 9 6.28 -32.88 10.58
C LYS A 9 7.43 -31.91 10.82
N GLN A 10 8.57 -32.21 10.21
CA GLN A 10 9.77 -31.38 10.27
C GLN A 10 9.66 -30.34 9.14
N VAL A 11 9.59 -29.06 9.50
CA VAL A 11 9.55 -27.95 8.53
C VAL A 11 10.82 -27.14 8.71
N SER A 12 11.65 -27.14 7.67
CA SER A 12 12.92 -26.42 7.64
C SER A 12 12.69 -25.01 7.11
N PHE A 13 12.93 -23.99 7.94
CA PHE A 13 12.88 -22.60 7.52
C PHE A 13 14.23 -22.19 6.92
N VAL A 14 14.21 -21.67 5.69
CA VAL A 14 15.37 -21.02 5.07
C VAL A 14 15.66 -19.73 5.85
N PRO A 15 16.90 -19.47 6.30
CA PRO A 15 17.21 -18.27 7.05
C PRO A 15 16.99 -17.03 6.18
N VAL A 16 16.04 -16.18 6.59
CA VAL A 16 15.89 -14.83 6.02
C VAL A 16 17.19 -14.08 6.23
N ASN A 17 17.73 -13.52 5.14
CA ASN A 17 18.99 -12.81 5.13
C ASN A 17 18.98 -11.68 6.18
N LYS A 18 19.92 -11.72 7.13
CA LYS A 18 20.04 -10.72 8.22
C LYS A 18 20.14 -9.29 7.70
N LYS A 19 20.60 -9.09 6.46
CA LYS A 19 20.63 -7.78 5.80
C LYS A 19 19.23 -7.24 5.46
N ILE A 20 18.29 -8.12 5.10
CA ILE A 20 16.89 -7.76 4.79
C ILE A 20 16.15 -7.39 6.09
N VAL A 21 16.34 -8.17 7.15
CA VAL A 21 15.77 -7.85 8.48
C VAL A 21 16.35 -6.53 9.03
N GLY A 22 17.64 -6.29 8.84
CA GLY A 22 18.30 -5.04 9.20
C GLY A 22 17.77 -3.83 8.43
N PHE A 23 17.51 -3.99 7.14
CA PHE A 23 16.95 -2.94 6.28
C PHE A 23 15.50 -2.60 6.65
N ILE A 24 14.66 -3.60 6.90
CA ILE A 24 13.27 -3.41 7.37
C ILE A 24 13.26 -2.73 8.75
N ALA A 25 14.12 -3.16 9.68
CA ALA A 25 14.25 -2.52 10.99
C ALA A 25 14.80 -1.08 10.91
N PHE A 26 15.65 -0.78 9.93
CA PHE A 26 16.16 0.57 9.67
C PHE A 26 15.07 1.49 9.10
N ILE A 27 14.26 0.99 8.16
CA ILE A 27 13.06 1.69 7.68
C ILE A 27 12.13 1.96 8.87
N LEU A 28 11.76 0.93 9.64
CA LEU A 28 10.87 1.09 10.81
C LEU A 28 11.43 2.04 11.89
N LYS A 29 12.75 2.09 12.11
CA LYS A 29 13.37 3.06 13.03
C LYS A 29 13.32 4.50 12.50
N SER A 30 13.36 4.68 11.19
CA SER A 30 13.23 6.00 10.55
C SER A 30 11.80 6.56 10.62
N PHE A 31 10.82 5.71 10.98
CA PHE A 31 9.40 6.04 11.19
C PHE A 31 9.05 6.48 12.64
N SER A 32 10.04 6.80 13.49
CA SER A 32 9.86 7.11 14.92
C SER A 32 8.98 8.33 15.26
N PHE A 33 8.48 9.09 14.28
CA PHE A 33 7.55 10.20 14.54
C PHE A 33 6.07 9.77 14.46
N THR A 34 5.75 8.71 13.71
CA THR A 34 4.36 8.25 13.49
C THR A 34 3.88 7.29 14.58
N LEU A 35 4.81 6.60 15.28
CA LEU A 35 4.50 5.67 16.38
C LEU A 35 3.90 6.38 17.60
N SER A 36 4.21 7.67 17.81
CA SER A 36 3.66 8.48 18.89
C SER A 36 2.15 8.74 18.73
N ILE A 37 1.66 8.83 17.49
CA ILE A 37 0.23 9.01 17.19
C ILE A 37 -0.52 7.68 17.36
N LEU A 38 0.11 6.54 17.02
CA LEU A 38 -0.49 5.21 17.19
C LEU A 38 -0.56 4.76 18.66
N LEU A 39 0.41 5.16 19.49
CA LEU A 39 0.39 4.91 20.95
C LEU A 39 -0.65 5.79 21.67
N LEU A 40 -0.95 6.99 21.16
CA LEU A 40 -1.99 7.85 21.72
C LEU A 40 -3.40 7.26 21.52
N VAL A 41 -3.64 6.57 20.38
CA VAL A 41 -4.93 5.93 20.09
C VAL A 41 -5.14 4.64 20.91
N ASN A 42 -4.07 3.91 21.24
CA ASN A 42 -4.14 2.73 22.13
C ASN A 42 -4.30 3.07 23.63
N SER A 43 -4.17 4.34 24.02
CA SER A 43 -4.26 4.76 25.43
C SER A 43 -5.70 5.00 25.92
N ILE A 44 -6.69 4.99 25.03
CA ILE A 44 -8.08 5.39 25.34
C ILE A 44 -9.02 4.19 25.58
N VAL A 45 -8.57 2.96 25.31
CA VAL A 45 -9.39 1.76 25.52
C VAL A 45 -8.62 0.77 26.39
N LEU A 46 -9.06 0.65 27.65
CA LEU A 46 -8.97 -0.50 28.57
C LEU A 46 -8.56 -0.08 30.00
N VAL A 47 -9.56 0.15 30.85
CA VAL A 47 -9.40 0.08 32.31
C VAL A 47 -10.40 -0.93 32.88
N SER A 48 -9.83 -2.04 33.39
CA SER A 48 -10.35 -2.97 34.43
C SER A 48 -11.49 -3.94 34.05
N PRO A 49 -11.68 -5.12 34.71
CA PRO A 49 -11.10 -5.57 36.00
C PRO A 49 -10.62 -7.04 36.13
N ILE A 50 -9.88 -7.33 37.21
CA ILE A 50 -9.61 -8.68 37.74
C ILE A 50 -10.06 -8.75 39.21
N TYR A 51 -10.96 -9.70 39.54
CA TYR A 51 -10.81 -10.80 40.51
C TYR A 51 -12.16 -11.27 41.06
N ALA A 52 -12.31 -12.58 41.15
CA ALA A 52 -13.43 -13.28 41.77
C ALA A 52 -12.90 -14.36 42.72
N GLU A 53 -13.57 -14.57 43.87
CA GLU A 53 -13.55 -15.80 44.66
C GLU A 53 -14.98 -16.12 45.15
N VAL A 54 -15.56 -17.25 44.70
CA VAL A 54 -15.77 -18.56 45.41
C VAL A 54 -17.09 -18.63 46.20
N TYR A 55 -17.98 -19.59 45.86
CA TYR A 55 -18.49 -20.64 46.78
C TYR A 55 -19.22 -21.80 46.06
N VAL A 56 -18.55 -22.96 46.08
CA VAL A 56 -18.92 -24.37 46.40
C VAL A 56 -20.34 -24.94 46.17
N LYS A 57 -20.35 -26.10 45.46
CA LYS A 57 -21.26 -27.28 45.49
C LYS A 57 -22.74 -27.12 45.09
N ASP A 58 -22.93 -26.77 43.83
CA ASP A 58 -23.73 -27.59 42.88
C ASP A 58 -23.07 -27.58 41.49
N ALA A 59 -21.73 -27.56 41.54
CA ALA A 59 -20.91 -26.89 40.55
C ALA A 59 -20.46 -27.80 39.41
N LYS A 60 -20.54 -29.14 39.52
CA LYS A 60 -19.93 -30.01 38.50
C LYS A 60 -20.77 -30.11 37.23
N ALA A 61 -22.10 -30.22 37.37
CA ALA A 61 -23.02 -30.21 36.22
C ALA A 61 -23.16 -28.79 35.63
N ARG A 62 -23.23 -27.76 36.49
CA ARG A 62 -23.30 -26.36 36.06
C ARG A 62 -21.99 -25.86 35.41
N LYS A 63 -20.83 -26.28 35.90
CA LYS A 63 -19.52 -25.95 35.31
C LYS A 63 -19.29 -26.69 33.99
N LEU A 64 -19.79 -27.91 33.84
CA LEU A 64 -19.73 -28.62 32.56
C LEU A 64 -20.62 -27.93 31.51
N ALA A 65 -21.86 -27.56 31.88
CA ALA A 65 -22.75 -26.80 30.99
C ALA A 65 -22.19 -25.41 30.63
N LEU A 66 -21.59 -24.69 31.59
CA LEU A 66 -20.93 -23.40 31.32
C LEU A 66 -19.68 -23.54 30.44
N LEU A 67 -18.89 -24.60 30.62
CA LEU A 67 -17.75 -24.91 29.75
C LEU A 67 -18.19 -25.28 28.33
N GLU A 68 -19.27 -26.03 28.19
CA GLU A 68 -19.86 -26.36 26.89
C GLU A 68 -20.43 -25.11 26.21
N GLU A 69 -21.08 -24.21 26.96
CA GLU A 69 -21.57 -22.93 26.46
C GLU A 69 -20.43 -21.98 26.06
N GLU A 70 -19.36 -21.87 26.85
CA GLU A 70 -18.16 -21.09 26.50
C GLU A 70 -17.44 -21.67 25.29
N THR A 71 -17.34 -23.01 25.20
CA THR A 71 -16.73 -23.68 24.05
C THR A 71 -17.58 -23.49 22.80
N ALA A 72 -18.91 -23.53 22.91
CA ALA A 72 -19.83 -23.26 21.81
C ALA A 72 -19.76 -21.79 21.37
N LYS A 73 -19.72 -20.84 22.31
CA LYS A 73 -19.52 -19.41 22.02
C LYS A 73 -18.16 -19.14 21.36
N SER A 74 -17.09 -19.77 21.84
CA SER A 74 -15.75 -19.67 21.25
C SER A 74 -15.73 -20.20 19.81
N LYS A 75 -16.31 -21.37 19.55
CA LYS A 75 -16.41 -21.94 18.19
C LYS A 75 -17.29 -21.09 17.26
N ALA A 76 -18.39 -20.55 17.77
CA ALA A 76 -19.24 -19.64 17.01
C ALA A 76 -18.52 -18.32 16.67
N THR A 77 -17.71 -17.80 17.59
CA THR A 77 -16.88 -16.60 17.37
C THR A 77 -15.78 -16.86 16.35
N GLU A 78 -15.16 -18.04 16.40
CA GLU A 78 -14.13 -18.45 15.44
C GLU A 78 -14.71 -18.66 14.03
N ALA A 79 -15.87 -19.31 13.92
CA ALA A 79 -16.58 -19.46 12.65
C ALA A 79 -17.05 -18.12 12.06
N ASP A 80 -17.53 -17.18 12.88
CA ASP A 80 -17.89 -15.82 12.43
C ASP A 80 -16.64 -15.04 11.98
N LYS A 81 -15.51 -15.22 12.68
CA LYS A 81 -14.23 -14.62 12.29
C LYS A 81 -13.74 -15.17 10.93
N ASP A 82 -13.77 -16.48 10.73
CA ASP A 82 -13.39 -17.13 9.46
C ASP A 82 -14.30 -16.66 8.31
N GLN A 83 -15.61 -16.54 8.56
CA GLN A 83 -16.55 -16.01 7.56
C GLN A 83 -16.27 -14.54 7.22
N ARG A 84 -15.97 -13.70 8.22
CA ARG A 84 -15.60 -12.30 8.00
C ARG A 84 -14.29 -12.18 7.23
N GLU A 85 -13.27 -12.94 7.60
CA GLU A 85 -11.98 -12.98 6.89
C GLU A 85 -12.21 -13.41 5.44
N THR A 86 -12.95 -14.50 5.21
CA THR A 86 -13.30 -14.98 3.86
C THR A 86 -14.03 -13.90 3.04
N GLN A 87 -14.99 -13.20 3.63
CA GLN A 87 -15.73 -12.13 2.96
C GLN A 87 -14.85 -10.90 2.67
N ILE A 88 -13.91 -10.56 3.56
CA ILE A 88 -12.94 -9.48 3.34
C ILE A 88 -12.04 -9.83 2.15
N THR A 89 -11.56 -11.06 2.04
CA THR A 89 -10.80 -11.52 0.86
C THR A 89 -11.61 -11.54 -0.43
N LYS A 90 -12.94 -11.69 -0.35
CA LYS A 90 -13.77 -11.88 -1.55
C LYS A 90 -14.20 -10.57 -2.23
N SER A 91 -14.24 -9.42 -1.53
CA SER A 91 -14.58 -8.17 -2.23
C SER A 91 -13.40 -7.63 -3.04
N ILE A 92 -13.64 -7.39 -4.32
CA ILE A 92 -12.62 -6.97 -5.30
C ILE A 92 -12.16 -5.55 -4.97
N ASP A 93 -10.84 -5.31 -5.02
CA ASP A 93 -10.30 -3.96 -4.95
C ASP A 93 -10.24 -3.35 -6.36
N ARG A 94 -11.17 -2.43 -6.68
CA ARG A 94 -11.22 -1.77 -8.00
C ARG A 94 -10.12 -0.73 -8.20
N ASN A 95 -9.50 -0.27 -7.11
CA ASN A 95 -8.40 0.68 -7.16
C ASN A 95 -7.03 0.00 -6.96
N ARG A 96 -6.98 -1.33 -7.00
CA ARG A 96 -5.77 -2.13 -6.75
C ARG A 96 -4.57 -1.77 -7.61
N SER A 97 -4.78 -1.20 -8.81
CA SER A 97 -3.72 -0.79 -9.74
C SER A 97 -2.88 0.39 -9.24
N ARG A 98 -3.30 1.04 -8.14
CA ARG A 98 -2.62 2.22 -7.59
C ARG A 98 -2.73 2.33 -6.08
N TYR A 99 -1.77 3.04 -5.52
CA TYR A 99 -1.83 3.59 -4.17
C TYR A 99 -2.47 4.98 -4.21
N PHE A 100 -1.78 6.03 -3.75
CA PHE A 100 -2.19 7.41 -3.99
C PHE A 100 -1.81 7.85 -5.41
N VAL A 101 -0.53 7.71 -5.78
CA VAL A 101 0.02 8.06 -7.10
C VAL A 101 0.74 6.87 -7.73
N GLY A 102 1.43 6.06 -6.94
CA GLY A 102 2.30 5.00 -7.40
C GLY A 102 1.50 3.85 -7.99
N PRO A 103 1.98 3.23 -9.07
CA PRO A 103 1.36 2.03 -9.60
C PRO A 103 1.64 0.84 -8.68
N SER A 104 0.71 -0.10 -8.65
CA SER A 104 0.97 -1.49 -8.27
C SER A 104 1.00 -2.36 -9.53
N ASN A 105 1.51 -3.59 -9.46
CA ASN A 105 1.44 -4.53 -10.59
C ASN A 105 0.14 -5.37 -10.58
N LEU A 106 -0.90 -4.92 -9.86
CA LEU A 106 -2.25 -5.44 -9.98
C LEU A 106 -2.99 -4.64 -11.05
N SER A 107 -2.68 -4.88 -12.33
CA SER A 107 -3.24 -4.13 -13.47
C SER A 107 -4.77 -4.08 -13.45
N LEU A 108 -5.31 -3.00 -14.01
CA LEU A 108 -6.72 -2.94 -14.41
C LEU A 108 -6.96 -4.03 -15.46
N LYS A 109 -8.06 -4.76 -15.35
CA LYS A 109 -8.46 -5.77 -16.32
C LYS A 109 -9.07 -5.14 -17.57
N SER A 110 -9.14 -5.92 -18.63
CA SER A 110 -9.76 -5.46 -19.88
C SER A 110 -11.20 -4.97 -19.62
N GLY A 111 -11.47 -3.72 -19.95
CA GLY A 111 -12.78 -3.07 -19.75
C GLY A 111 -12.88 -2.27 -18.45
N GLU A 112 -12.09 -2.59 -17.42
CA GLU A 112 -12.06 -1.80 -16.20
C GLU A 112 -11.47 -0.41 -16.46
N SER A 113 -12.09 0.61 -15.90
CA SER A 113 -11.55 1.96 -15.90
C SER A 113 -11.96 2.74 -14.66
N TYR A 114 -11.27 3.84 -14.40
CA TYR A 114 -11.65 4.75 -13.35
C TYR A 114 -11.31 6.19 -13.71
N PHE A 115 -12.02 7.13 -13.09
CA PHE A 115 -11.67 8.53 -13.05
C PHE A 115 -11.53 8.94 -11.58
N SER A 116 -10.38 9.49 -11.20
CA SER A 116 -10.17 10.09 -9.89
C SER A 116 -9.91 11.59 -9.99
N GLN A 117 -10.36 12.32 -8.96
CA GLN A 117 -10.12 13.74 -8.79
C GLN A 117 -9.59 13.99 -7.37
N GLY A 118 -8.34 14.42 -7.29
CA GLY A 118 -7.73 14.95 -6.07
C GLY A 118 -6.87 16.16 -6.41
N VAL A 119 -5.63 16.16 -5.93
CA VAL A 119 -4.58 17.12 -6.36
C VAL A 119 -4.34 17.02 -7.88
N MET A 120 -4.42 15.81 -8.42
CA MET A 120 -4.42 15.51 -9.84
C MET A 120 -5.75 14.85 -10.21
N SER A 121 -6.24 15.15 -11.41
CA SER A 121 -7.25 14.29 -12.03
C SER A 121 -6.55 13.14 -12.73
N THR A 122 -7.05 11.92 -12.57
CA THR A 122 -6.49 10.72 -13.21
C THR A 122 -7.59 9.96 -13.92
N TYR A 123 -7.35 9.55 -15.16
CA TYR A 123 -8.12 8.53 -15.85
C TYR A 123 -7.26 7.28 -16.02
N GLY A 124 -7.72 6.14 -15.52
CA GLY A 124 -7.08 4.84 -15.71
C GLY A 124 -7.96 3.90 -16.53
N ARG A 125 -7.36 3.08 -17.39
CA ARG A 125 -8.07 2.07 -18.18
C ARG A 125 -7.21 0.83 -18.42
N GLY A 126 -7.79 -0.35 -18.21
CA GLY A 126 -7.23 -1.61 -18.66
C GLY A 126 -7.41 -1.79 -20.16
N LEU A 127 -6.30 -1.85 -20.90
CA LEU A 127 -6.27 -2.15 -22.34
C LEU A 127 -6.26 -3.65 -22.59
N SER A 128 -5.71 -4.42 -21.65
CA SER A 128 -5.81 -5.87 -21.53
C SER A 128 -5.73 -6.26 -20.04
N ASP A 129 -5.75 -7.54 -19.72
CA ASP A 129 -5.65 -8.01 -18.32
C ASP A 129 -4.32 -7.71 -17.63
N ASP A 130 -3.32 -7.35 -18.44
CA ASP A 130 -1.93 -7.14 -18.06
C ASP A 130 -1.45 -5.72 -18.39
N LEU A 131 -2.09 -5.03 -19.34
CA LEU A 131 -1.71 -3.71 -19.84
C LEU A 131 -2.70 -2.63 -19.39
N SER A 132 -2.22 -1.62 -18.69
CA SER A 132 -3.02 -0.48 -18.21
C SER A 132 -2.45 0.85 -18.69
N LEU A 133 -3.34 1.75 -19.07
CA LEU A 133 -3.05 3.14 -19.41
C LEU A 133 -3.56 4.04 -18.28
N HIS A 134 -2.74 4.99 -17.85
CA HIS A 134 -3.15 6.04 -16.92
C HIS A 134 -2.77 7.41 -17.48
N LEU A 135 -3.73 8.32 -17.51
CA LEU A 135 -3.56 9.71 -17.90
C LEU A 135 -3.84 10.57 -16.68
N ARG A 136 -2.92 11.45 -16.32
CA ARG A 136 -3.03 12.33 -15.16
C ARG A 136 -2.81 13.76 -15.58
N PHE A 137 -3.47 14.68 -14.90
CA PHE A 137 -3.30 16.11 -15.14
C PHE A 137 -3.49 16.82 -13.81
N THR A 138 -2.54 17.68 -13.44
CA THR A 138 -2.71 18.55 -12.27
C THR A 138 -3.81 19.55 -12.54
N SER A 139 -4.66 19.80 -11.55
CA SER A 139 -5.59 20.92 -11.62
C SER A 139 -4.83 22.25 -11.60
N LEU A 140 -5.22 23.18 -12.47
CA LEU A 140 -4.72 24.56 -12.48
C LEU A 140 -5.00 25.31 -11.17
N VAL A 141 -5.92 24.80 -10.34
CA VAL A 141 -6.24 25.37 -9.03
C VAL A 141 -5.08 25.19 -8.04
N PHE A 142 -4.29 24.12 -8.16
CA PHE A 142 -3.22 23.79 -7.23
C PHE A 142 -1.81 24.11 -7.77
N PHE A 143 -1.66 24.20 -9.10
CA PHE A 143 -0.36 24.42 -9.73
C PHE A 143 -0.44 25.55 -10.76
N ALA A 144 0.55 26.44 -10.75
CA ALA A 144 0.67 27.54 -11.70
C ALA A 144 0.84 27.06 -13.15
N TYR A 145 1.28 25.82 -13.36
CA TYR A 145 1.48 25.20 -14.66
C TYR A 145 0.81 23.82 -14.69
N PRO A 146 0.04 23.48 -15.73
CA PRO A 146 -0.55 22.15 -15.85
C PRO A 146 0.56 21.12 -16.13
N ILE A 147 0.77 20.21 -15.18
CA ILE A 147 1.58 19.02 -15.35
C ILE A 147 0.66 17.89 -15.80
N SER A 148 0.83 17.44 -17.05
CA SER A 148 0.18 16.24 -17.56
C SER A 148 1.15 15.06 -17.45
N VAL A 149 0.67 13.93 -16.92
CA VAL A 149 1.44 12.69 -16.87
C VAL A 149 0.69 11.61 -17.60
N ALA A 150 1.21 11.16 -18.74
CA ALA A 150 0.70 9.97 -19.41
C ALA A 150 1.60 8.79 -19.04
N SER A 151 1.02 7.69 -18.60
CA SER A 151 1.77 6.48 -18.28
C SER A 151 1.13 5.22 -18.83
N LEU A 152 1.97 4.33 -19.34
CA LEU A 152 1.59 3.00 -19.78
C LEU A 152 2.34 1.99 -18.91
N GLN A 153 1.62 1.00 -18.40
CA GLN A 153 2.16 -0.02 -17.51
C GLN A 153 1.77 -1.41 -18.00
N TYR A 154 2.76 -2.29 -18.12
CA TYR A 154 2.57 -3.71 -18.36
C TYR A 154 2.97 -4.49 -17.11
N SER A 155 2.07 -5.34 -16.62
CA SER A 155 2.29 -6.22 -15.47
C SER A 155 2.24 -7.68 -15.90
N PHE A 156 2.93 -8.56 -15.17
CA PHE A 156 2.90 -10.00 -15.43
C PHE A 156 3.06 -10.77 -14.12
N ASP A 157 2.42 -11.93 -14.04
CA ASP A 157 2.57 -12.84 -12.89
C ASP A 157 3.90 -13.61 -13.02
N TYR A 158 4.75 -13.50 -12.00
CA TYR A 158 6.02 -14.24 -11.90
C TYR A 158 5.85 -15.51 -11.06
N ALA A 159 5.08 -15.41 -9.97
CA ALA A 159 4.66 -16.51 -9.11
C ALA A 159 3.30 -16.17 -8.48
N THR A 160 2.68 -17.10 -7.75
CA THR A 160 1.33 -16.93 -7.16
C THR A 160 1.11 -15.59 -6.47
N ASP A 161 2.11 -15.12 -5.71
CA ASP A 161 2.03 -13.87 -4.96
C ASP A 161 2.97 -12.78 -5.50
N TRP A 162 3.69 -13.04 -6.59
CA TRP A 162 4.71 -12.12 -7.11
C TRP A 162 4.35 -11.65 -8.51
N ARG A 163 4.29 -10.34 -8.68
CA ARG A 163 3.99 -9.70 -9.97
C ARG A 163 5.10 -8.74 -10.35
N GLY A 164 5.64 -8.91 -11.54
CA GLY A 164 6.56 -7.96 -12.14
C GLY A 164 5.82 -6.94 -12.98
N GLY A 165 6.47 -5.82 -13.25
CA GLY A 165 5.92 -4.81 -14.14
C GLY A 165 6.98 -3.88 -14.68
N VAL A 166 6.71 -3.34 -15.86
CA VAL A 166 7.48 -2.27 -16.47
C VAL A 166 6.52 -1.18 -16.91
N GLY A 167 6.96 0.06 -16.84
CA GLY A 167 6.14 1.16 -17.31
C GLY A 167 6.97 2.34 -17.77
N ILE A 168 6.28 3.20 -18.50
CA ILE A 168 6.77 4.48 -18.97
C ILE A 168 5.78 5.54 -18.49
N ALA A 169 6.28 6.64 -17.96
CA ALA A 169 5.50 7.82 -17.63
C ALA A 169 6.15 9.04 -18.26
N MET A 170 5.37 9.96 -18.81
CA MET A 170 5.86 11.14 -19.52
C MET A 170 5.32 12.37 -18.82
N MET A 171 6.18 13.30 -18.41
CA MET A 171 5.79 14.53 -17.71
C MET A 171 6.50 15.76 -18.29
N PRO A 172 5.83 16.92 -18.41
CA PRO A 172 6.48 18.16 -18.79
C PRO A 172 7.29 18.71 -17.60
N TRP A 173 8.60 18.85 -17.78
CA TRP A 173 9.52 19.44 -16.80
C TRP A 173 10.74 19.98 -17.52
N ASP A 174 10.76 21.28 -17.82
CA ASP A 174 11.81 21.94 -18.62
C ASP A 174 12.13 21.17 -19.92
N GLY A 175 11.06 20.77 -20.62
CA GLY A 175 11.09 19.76 -21.69
C GLY A 175 10.14 18.61 -21.40
N LEU A 176 10.31 17.49 -22.12
CA LEU A 176 9.54 16.27 -21.92
C LEU A 176 10.41 15.23 -21.20
N ILE A 177 10.17 15.02 -19.91
CA ILE A 177 10.85 13.99 -19.14
C ILE A 177 10.08 12.68 -19.27
N THR A 178 10.79 11.64 -19.71
CA THR A 178 10.25 10.28 -19.80
C THR A 178 10.83 9.41 -18.69
N TYR A 179 10.01 9.05 -17.72
CA TYR A 179 10.34 8.15 -16.63
C TYR A 179 10.07 6.70 -17.02
N VAL A 180 11.12 5.92 -17.23
CA VAL A 180 11.01 4.46 -17.44
C VAL A 180 11.28 3.76 -16.12
N TYR A 181 10.38 2.89 -15.70
CA TYR A 181 10.45 2.21 -14.42
C TYR A 181 10.16 0.72 -14.50
N LYS A 182 10.63 0.01 -13.49
CA LYS A 182 10.35 -1.39 -13.23
C LYS A 182 9.84 -1.51 -11.80
N SER A 183 8.89 -2.40 -11.59
CA SER A 183 8.27 -2.60 -10.29
C SER A 183 8.09 -4.08 -10.01
N VAL A 184 8.08 -4.41 -8.73
CA VAL A 184 7.70 -5.73 -8.23
C VAL A 184 6.66 -5.54 -7.14
N THR A 185 5.58 -6.29 -7.23
CA THR A 185 4.49 -6.32 -6.24
C THR A 185 4.42 -7.70 -5.62
N TYR A 186 4.34 -7.74 -4.30
CA TYR A 186 4.12 -8.96 -3.52
C TYR A 186 2.77 -8.89 -2.82
N GLY A 187 1.97 -9.95 -2.91
CA GLY A 187 0.66 -10.09 -2.27
C GLY A 187 -0.50 -10.13 -3.24
N ASP A 188 -1.70 -9.78 -2.77
CA ASP A 188 -2.96 -9.85 -3.50
C ASP A 188 -3.76 -8.54 -3.39
N GLU A 189 -5.01 -8.55 -3.83
CA GLU A 189 -5.90 -7.37 -3.78
C GLU A 189 -6.21 -6.92 -2.36
N ALA A 190 -6.20 -7.83 -1.37
CA ALA A 190 -6.49 -7.51 0.01
C ALA A 190 -5.25 -6.98 0.74
N ALA A 191 -4.06 -7.50 0.46
CA ALA A 191 -2.83 -7.00 1.04
C ALA A 191 -1.67 -7.14 0.06
N HIS A 192 -1.07 -6.02 -0.32
CA HIS A 192 0.11 -6.02 -1.18
C HIS A 192 1.06 -4.87 -0.88
N VAL A 193 2.30 -5.07 -1.29
CA VAL A 193 3.37 -4.06 -1.26
C VAL A 193 4.07 -4.02 -2.62
N THR A 194 4.48 -2.84 -3.04
CA THR A 194 5.18 -2.62 -4.30
C THR A 194 6.47 -1.87 -4.05
N LEU A 195 7.55 -2.36 -4.65
CA LEU A 195 8.80 -1.65 -4.82
C LEU A 195 8.94 -1.26 -6.29
N SER A 196 9.16 0.02 -6.57
CA SER A 196 9.41 0.53 -7.93
C SER A 196 10.75 1.25 -7.97
N ILE A 197 11.41 1.18 -9.12
CA ILE A 197 12.65 1.90 -9.41
C ILE A 197 12.67 2.28 -10.88
N GLY A 198 13.07 3.50 -11.17
CA GLY A 198 13.17 3.98 -12.54
C GLY A 198 14.09 5.17 -12.67
N GLN A 199 14.43 5.48 -13.92
CA GLN A 199 15.32 6.56 -14.26
C GLN A 199 14.62 7.49 -15.25
N PRO A 200 14.51 8.79 -14.94
CA PRO A 200 14.02 9.75 -15.90
C PRO A 200 15.02 9.90 -17.05
N LEU A 201 14.48 10.03 -18.26
CA LEU A 201 15.16 10.35 -19.50
C LEU A 201 14.81 11.79 -19.87
N ASN A 202 15.80 12.57 -20.30
CA ASN A 202 15.57 13.85 -20.95
C ASN A 202 15.84 13.74 -22.45
N SER A 203 15.12 14.51 -23.24
CA SER A 203 15.36 14.66 -24.68
C SER A 203 15.77 16.10 -24.95
N GLU A 204 17.06 16.34 -25.09
CA GLU A 204 17.63 17.65 -25.41
C GLU A 204 18.32 17.56 -26.79
N ASP A 205 17.99 18.49 -27.69
CA ASP A 205 18.51 18.56 -29.06
C ASP A 205 18.41 17.26 -29.87
N GLY A 206 17.32 16.50 -29.67
CA GLY A 206 17.07 15.23 -30.35
C GLY A 206 17.89 14.05 -29.82
N THR A 207 18.63 14.23 -28.73
CA THR A 207 19.37 13.16 -28.05
C THR A 207 18.64 12.73 -26.77
N ILE A 208 18.40 11.43 -26.62
CA ILE A 208 17.81 10.87 -25.41
C ILE A 208 18.94 10.52 -24.45
N GLN A 209 18.92 11.13 -23.27
CA GLN A 209 19.94 10.90 -22.24
C GLN A 209 19.28 10.54 -20.92
N PHE A 210 19.87 9.57 -20.22
CA PHE A 210 19.48 9.28 -18.85
C PHE A 210 19.84 10.46 -17.96
N THR A 211 18.86 10.94 -17.20
CA THR A 211 19.13 11.95 -16.18
C THR A 211 19.97 11.33 -15.06
N ARG A 212 20.59 12.20 -14.27
CA ARG A 212 21.33 11.78 -13.08
C ARG A 212 20.40 11.45 -11.91
N PHE A 213 19.09 11.54 -12.07
CA PHE A 213 18.14 11.21 -11.01
C PHE A 213 17.77 9.74 -11.09
N LEU A 214 17.60 9.11 -9.93
CA LEU A 214 16.83 7.89 -9.83
C LEU A 214 15.63 8.13 -8.94
N VAL A 215 14.50 7.59 -9.37
CA VAL A 215 13.25 7.63 -8.63
C VAL A 215 12.94 6.21 -8.20
N SER A 216 12.62 6.05 -6.93
CA SER A 216 12.17 4.78 -6.39
C SER A 216 10.97 5.02 -5.50
N SER A 217 10.14 3.99 -5.34
CA SER A 217 9.04 4.06 -4.39
C SER A 217 8.81 2.74 -3.68
N PHE A 218 8.35 2.86 -2.43
CA PHE A 218 7.88 1.76 -1.61
C PHE A 218 6.48 2.07 -1.10
N SER A 219 5.53 1.25 -1.53
CA SER A 219 4.11 1.49 -1.31
C SER A 219 3.41 0.24 -0.80
N GLY A 220 2.31 0.41 -0.09
CA GLY A 220 1.56 -0.69 0.49
C GLY A 220 0.08 -0.38 0.63
N ASN A 221 -0.73 -1.43 0.52
CA ASN A 221 -2.19 -1.41 0.66
C ASN A 221 -2.59 -2.61 1.52
N ILE A 222 -3.36 -2.35 2.57
CA ILE A 222 -3.90 -3.41 3.44
C ILE A 222 -5.37 -3.13 3.65
N LYS A 223 -6.21 -4.09 3.28
CA LYS A 223 -7.64 -4.07 3.48
C LYS A 223 -7.97 -4.42 4.92
N LEU A 224 -8.57 -3.46 5.62
CA LEU A 224 -8.96 -3.59 7.02
C LEU A 224 -10.40 -4.08 7.18
N SER A 225 -11.26 -3.79 6.18
CA SER A 225 -12.64 -4.26 6.11
C SER A 225 -13.11 -4.36 4.66
N LYS A 226 -14.38 -4.70 4.43
CA LYS A 226 -14.97 -4.73 3.07
C LYS A 226 -14.86 -3.40 2.31
N SER A 227 -14.77 -2.29 3.05
CA SER A 227 -14.86 -0.94 2.49
C SER A 227 -13.77 0.00 3.00
N ILE A 228 -12.80 -0.49 3.79
CA ILE A 228 -11.73 0.36 4.35
C ILE A 228 -10.40 -0.30 4.07
N HIS A 229 -9.51 0.47 3.44
CA HIS A 229 -8.14 0.10 3.15
C HIS A 229 -7.21 1.11 3.81
N PHE A 230 -6.07 0.65 4.32
CA PHE A 230 -4.96 1.49 4.73
C PHE A 230 -3.93 1.51 3.60
N ILE A 231 -3.49 2.72 3.22
CA ILE A 231 -2.58 2.95 2.10
C ILE A 231 -1.37 3.73 2.60
N THR A 232 -0.18 3.33 2.17
CA THR A 232 1.05 4.12 2.33
C THR A 232 1.83 4.14 1.03
N GLU A 233 2.53 5.23 0.79
CA GLU A 233 3.34 5.43 -0.40
C GLU A 233 4.52 6.32 -0.09
N ASN A 234 5.72 5.87 -0.42
CA ASN A 234 6.95 6.54 -0.07
C ASN A 234 7.80 6.65 -1.32
N TRP A 235 8.01 7.86 -1.82
CA TRP A 235 8.90 8.14 -2.94
C TRP A 235 10.24 8.62 -2.43
N LEU A 236 11.27 8.13 -3.09
CA LEU A 236 12.66 8.51 -2.88
C LEU A 236 13.23 8.96 -4.22
N LEU A 237 13.56 10.24 -4.31
CA LEU A 237 14.27 10.83 -5.42
C LEU A 237 15.70 11.09 -4.97
N TYR A 238 16.67 10.57 -5.72
CA TYR A 238 18.08 10.75 -5.39
C TYR A 238 18.92 11.05 -6.60
N MET A 239 19.92 11.93 -6.41
CA MET A 239 20.83 12.35 -7.46
C MET A 239 22.11 11.48 -7.46
N LEU A 240 22.36 10.81 -8.59
CA LEU A 240 23.57 10.04 -8.85
C LEU A 240 24.79 10.94 -9.01
N ASN A 241 25.91 10.51 -8.42
CA ASN A 241 27.22 11.17 -8.49
C ASN A 241 27.23 12.61 -7.93
N SER A 242 26.30 12.96 -7.05
CA SER A 242 26.34 14.22 -6.32
C SER A 242 27.33 14.13 -5.16
N GLN A 243 28.13 15.18 -4.92
CA GLN A 243 29.04 15.25 -3.78
C GLN A 243 28.29 15.37 -2.44
N SER A 244 27.04 15.84 -2.49
CA SER A 244 26.10 15.87 -1.37
C SER A 244 24.93 14.94 -1.68
N LEU A 245 24.60 14.03 -0.76
CA LEU A 245 23.46 13.14 -0.89
C LEU A 245 22.16 13.97 -0.77
N SER A 246 21.70 14.57 -1.87
CA SER A 246 20.40 15.22 -1.96
C SER A 246 19.36 14.12 -2.16
N VAL A 247 18.76 13.72 -1.05
CA VAL A 247 17.65 12.77 -1.00
C VAL A 247 16.39 13.56 -0.71
N GLU A 248 15.50 13.59 -1.70
CA GLU A 248 14.15 14.10 -1.55
C GLU A 248 13.22 12.92 -1.25
N LEU A 249 12.41 13.10 -0.21
CA LEU A 249 11.48 12.08 0.26
C LEU A 249 10.07 12.66 0.22
N MET A 250 9.14 11.89 -0.37
CA MET A 250 7.71 12.16 -0.25
C MET A 250 7.05 10.95 0.40
N HIS A 251 6.50 11.15 1.59
CA HIS A 251 5.79 10.15 2.35
C HIS A 251 4.30 10.45 2.31
N SER A 252 3.48 9.44 2.08
CA SER A 252 2.04 9.53 2.14
C SER A 252 1.48 8.35 2.93
N LEU A 253 0.45 8.63 3.73
CA LEU A 253 -0.31 7.61 4.45
C LEU A 253 -1.77 8.05 4.57
N GLY A 254 -2.68 7.09 4.63
CA GLY A 254 -4.09 7.38 4.77
C GLY A 254 -4.97 6.16 4.64
N PHE A 255 -6.27 6.43 4.51
CA PHE A 255 -7.31 5.43 4.37
C PHE A 255 -8.09 5.66 3.08
N ARG A 256 -8.42 4.56 2.40
CA ARG A 256 -9.35 4.54 1.28
C ARG A 256 -10.66 3.91 1.73
N PHE A 257 -11.74 4.64 1.53
CA PHE A 257 -13.11 4.20 1.76
C PHE A 257 -13.70 3.79 0.41
N GLN A 258 -13.99 2.51 0.23
CA GLN A 258 -14.40 1.95 -1.05
C GLN A 258 -15.80 1.33 -0.99
N GLY A 259 -16.66 1.78 -1.91
CA GLY A 259 -17.91 1.14 -2.27
C GLY A 259 -17.78 0.37 -3.59
N GLU A 260 -18.91 0.02 -4.20
CA GLU A 260 -18.92 -0.77 -5.44
C GLU A 260 -18.40 0.01 -6.64
N GLN A 261 -18.81 1.28 -6.80
CA GLN A 261 -18.39 2.13 -7.92
C GLN A 261 -17.53 3.30 -7.47
N PHE A 262 -17.56 3.64 -6.19
CA PHE A 262 -16.94 4.86 -5.67
C PHE A 262 -15.86 4.54 -4.66
N ALA A 263 -14.82 5.36 -4.63
CA ALA A 263 -13.88 5.37 -3.53
C ALA A 263 -13.52 6.80 -3.14
N PHE A 264 -13.13 6.98 -1.89
CA PHE A 264 -12.61 8.25 -1.37
C PHE A 264 -11.39 8.00 -0.51
N ASP A 265 -10.31 8.72 -0.80
CA ASP A 265 -9.05 8.64 -0.07
C ASP A 265 -8.90 9.85 0.84
N LEU A 266 -8.64 9.57 2.11
CA LEU A 266 -8.32 10.56 3.13
C LEU A 266 -6.95 10.24 3.71
N GLY A 267 -6.00 11.16 3.57
CA GLY A 267 -4.66 10.96 4.08
C GLY A 267 -3.91 12.25 4.32
N ALA A 268 -2.61 12.10 4.48
CA ALA A 268 -1.67 13.19 4.52
C ALA A 268 -0.43 12.79 3.72
N PHE A 269 0.25 13.79 3.19
CA PHE A 269 1.57 13.66 2.63
C PHE A 269 2.53 14.64 3.32
N ASN A 270 3.79 14.24 3.33
CA ASN A 270 4.93 15.04 3.78
C ASN A 270 5.98 14.98 2.69
N THR A 271 6.42 16.12 2.17
CA THR A 271 7.65 16.17 1.37
C THR A 271 8.76 16.81 2.18
N LYS A 272 9.96 16.26 2.04
CA LYS A 272 11.19 16.85 2.53
C LYS A 272 12.07 17.18 1.34
N ASP A 273 12.07 18.44 0.95
CA ASP A 273 12.93 18.98 -0.09
C ASP A 273 13.87 20.02 0.52
N SER A 274 15.17 19.75 0.47
CA SER A 274 16.22 20.74 0.80
C SER A 274 16.04 21.46 2.15
N GLY A 275 15.47 20.76 3.15
CA GLY A 275 15.20 21.29 4.49
C GLY A 275 13.85 21.98 4.67
N ARG A 276 13.05 22.13 3.60
CA ARG A 276 11.65 22.53 3.67
C ARG A 276 10.77 21.29 3.81
N ILE A 277 9.81 21.38 4.72
CA ILE A 277 8.79 20.37 4.96
C ILE A 277 7.49 20.93 4.39
N LEU A 278 6.93 20.30 3.37
CA LEU A 278 5.57 20.59 2.91
C LEU A 278 4.67 19.45 3.35
N ASP A 279 3.89 19.71 4.38
CA ASP A 279 2.82 18.84 4.83
C ASP A 279 1.51 19.27 4.19
N GLY A 280 0.75 18.31 3.71
CA GLY A 280 -0.55 18.59 3.13
C GLY A 280 -1.52 17.44 3.33
N PRO A 281 -2.82 17.73 3.39
CA PRO A 281 -3.81 16.67 3.38
C PRO A 281 -3.86 16.03 1.98
N TRP A 282 -4.18 14.74 1.94
CA TRP A 282 -4.53 14.03 0.72
C TRP A 282 -6.04 13.82 0.69
N PHE A 283 -6.68 14.34 -0.36
CA PHE A 283 -8.08 14.12 -0.64
C PHE A 283 -8.22 13.71 -2.10
N GLU A 284 -8.86 12.57 -2.33
CA GLU A 284 -9.15 12.12 -3.69
C GLU A 284 -10.48 11.39 -3.72
N PHE A 285 -11.31 11.70 -4.72
CA PHE A 285 -12.52 10.97 -5.02
C PHE A 285 -12.35 10.16 -6.30
N THR A 286 -12.80 8.90 -6.33
CA THR A 286 -12.68 8.01 -7.48
C THR A 286 -14.02 7.42 -7.88
N TRP A 287 -14.25 7.37 -9.19
CA TRP A 287 -15.36 6.72 -9.84
C TRP A 287 -14.83 5.59 -10.73
N ASN A 288 -15.29 4.36 -10.53
CA ASN A 288 -14.91 3.17 -11.28
C ASN A 288 -16.02 2.81 -12.28
N PHE A 289 -15.61 2.37 -13.48
CA PHE A 289 -16.49 1.96 -14.58
C PHE A 289 -16.08 0.57 -15.07
N GLU A 290 -17.07 -0.20 -15.56
CA GLU A 290 -16.94 -1.54 -16.15
C GLU A 290 -17.67 -1.60 -17.49
#